data_AF-A0A2J8X427-F1
#
_entry.id   AF-A0A2J8X427-F1
#
_cell.length_a   1.000
_cell.length_b   1.000
_cell.length_c   1.000
_cell.angle_alpha   90.00
_cell.angle_beta   90.00
_cell.angle_gamma   90.00
#
_symmetry.space_group_name_H-M   'P 1'
#
loop_
_entity.id
_entity.type
_entity.pdbx_description
1 polymer ?
#
loop_
_entity_poly.entity_id
_entity_poly.type
_entity_poly.pdbx_seq_one_letter_code
_entity_poly.pdbx_strand_id
1 'polypeptide(L)'
;MVDKAPMLKVIVNSLKNMINTFVPSGKIVQVVDEKLPGLLGNFPGPFEEEMKGIAAVTDIPLGEIISFNIFYELFTICTSIVAEDKKGHLIHGRNMDFGVFLGWNINNDTWVITEQLKPLTVNLD
;
A
#
# COMPACT_ATOMS: atom_id res chain seq x y z
N MET A 1 9.82 11.53 -13.99
CA MET A 1 9.30 10.89 -12.76
C MET A 1 10.26 9.76 -12.39
N VAL A 2 10.63 9.60 -11.12
CA VAL A 2 11.49 8.47 -10.70
C VAL A 2 10.67 7.19 -10.81
N ASP A 3 11.20 6.16 -11.49
CA ASP A 3 10.57 4.84 -11.54
C ASP A 3 10.44 4.25 -10.13
N LYS A 4 9.21 3.86 -9.76
CA LYS A 4 8.86 3.35 -8.43
C LYS A 4 8.68 1.83 -8.42
N ALA A 5 8.68 1.15 -9.56
CA ALA A 5 8.46 -0.29 -9.65
C ALA A 5 9.44 -1.10 -8.77
N PRO A 6 10.75 -0.79 -8.70
CA PRO A 6 11.67 -1.49 -7.82
C PRO A 6 11.30 -1.37 -6.33
N MET A 7 10.86 -0.18 -5.89
CA MET A 7 10.47 0.04 -4.50
C MET A 7 9.14 -0.66 -4.18
N LEU A 8 8.22 -0.75 -5.15
CA LEU A 8 6.96 -1.48 -4.98
C LEU A 8 7.22 -2.98 -4.78
N LYS A 9 8.16 -3.55 -5.54
CA LYS A 9 8.61 -4.94 -5.35
C LYS A 9 9.17 -5.17 -3.94
N VAL A 10 9.95 -4.24 -3.42
CA VAL A 10 10.55 -4.37 -2.08
C VAL A 10 9.50 -4.42 -0.98
N ILE A 11 8.52 -3.50 -1.01
CA ILE A 11 7.49 -3.45 0.03
C ILE A 11 6.58 -4.68 -0.03
N VAL A 12 6.18 -5.09 -1.24
CA VAL A 12 5.33 -6.27 -1.44
C VAL A 12 6.05 -7.55 -1.01
N ASN A 13 7.32 -7.72 -1.35
CA ASN A 13 8.12 -8.85 -0.87
C ASN A 13 8.28 -8.85 0.66
N SER A 14 8.44 -7.67 1.27
CA SER A 14 8.54 -7.55 2.73
C SER A 14 7.24 -8.01 3.40
N LEU A 15 6.09 -7.63 2.86
CA LEU A 15 4.77 -8.08 3.31
C LEU A 15 4.62 -9.59 3.17
N LYS A 16 4.91 -10.16 1.99
CA LYS A 16 4.85 -11.62 1.76
C LYS A 16 5.71 -12.39 2.76
N ASN A 17 6.94 -11.94 2.97
CA ASN A 17 7.87 -12.58 3.89
C ASN A 17 7.39 -12.52 5.34
N MET A 18 6.84 -11.39 5.79
CA MET A 18 6.25 -11.27 7.13
C MET A 18 5.01 -12.17 7.28
N ILE A 19 4.10 -12.16 6.31
CA ILE A 19 2.91 -13.02 6.31
C ILE A 19 3.31 -14.50 6.38
N ASN A 20 4.28 -14.93 5.58
CA ASN A 20 4.80 -16.29 5.61
C ASN A 20 5.54 -16.60 6.91
N THR A 21 6.10 -15.60 7.60
CA THR A 21 6.70 -15.81 8.92
C THR A 21 5.63 -16.09 9.98
N PHE A 22 4.51 -15.36 9.96
CA PHE A 22 3.39 -15.60 10.87
C PHE A 22 2.54 -16.82 10.50
N VAL A 23 2.46 -17.15 9.21
CA VAL A 23 1.71 -18.29 8.67
C VAL A 23 2.60 -19.09 7.72
N PRO A 24 3.48 -19.96 8.26
CA PRO A 24 4.53 -20.68 7.51
C PRO A 24 4.04 -21.63 6.43
N SER A 25 2.75 -21.98 6.44
CA SER A 25 2.16 -22.83 5.40
C SER A 25 2.16 -22.20 4.00
N GLY A 26 2.38 -20.89 3.89
CA GLY A 26 2.30 -20.15 2.62
C GLY A 26 0.89 -20.00 2.05
N LYS A 27 -0.10 -20.65 2.67
CA LYS A 27 -1.48 -20.71 2.15
C LYS A 27 -2.15 -19.34 2.02
N ILE A 28 -1.83 -18.39 2.90
CA ILE A 28 -2.40 -17.03 2.79
C ILE A 28 -1.91 -16.35 1.51
N VAL A 29 -0.59 -16.34 1.29
CA VAL A 29 -0.01 -15.77 0.07
C VAL A 29 -0.54 -16.49 -1.17
N GLN A 30 -0.65 -17.83 -1.12
CA GLN A 30 -1.23 -18.60 -2.22
C GLN A 30 -2.68 -18.19 -2.54
N VAL A 31 -3.51 -18.00 -1.51
CA VAL A 31 -4.91 -17.54 -1.70
C VAL A 31 -4.95 -16.13 -2.27
N VAL A 32 -4.07 -15.24 -1.81
CA VAL A 32 -3.93 -13.89 -2.35
C VAL A 32 -3.60 -13.95 -3.84
N ASP A 33 -2.56 -14.69 -4.21
CA ASP A 33 -2.04 -14.71 -5.58
C ASP A 33 -3.01 -15.40 -6.56
N GLU A 34 -3.67 -16.48 -6.14
CA GLU A 34 -4.46 -17.34 -7.04
C GLU A 34 -5.98 -17.10 -6.99
N LYS A 35 -6.52 -16.64 -5.86
CA LYS A 35 -7.98 -16.66 -5.61
C LYS A 35 -8.57 -15.29 -5.36
N LEU A 36 -7.82 -14.37 -4.75
CA LEU A 36 -8.35 -13.07 -4.32
C LEU A 36 -9.00 -12.26 -5.46
N PRO A 37 -8.41 -12.14 -6.67
CA PRO A 37 -9.07 -11.43 -7.77
C PRO A 37 -10.44 -12.03 -8.12
N GLY A 38 -10.53 -13.37 -8.17
CA GLY A 38 -11.79 -14.05 -8.48
C GLY A 38 -12.83 -13.97 -7.34
N LEU A 39 -12.38 -13.89 -6.09
CA LEU A 39 -13.26 -13.75 -4.92
C LEU A 39 -13.89 -12.36 -4.83
N LEU A 40 -13.16 -11.32 -5.21
CA LEU A 40 -13.65 -9.93 -5.16
C LEU A 40 -14.43 -9.56 -6.42
N GLY A 41 -14.30 -10.32 -7.50
CA GLY A 41 -14.96 -10.05 -8.76
C GLY A 41 -14.35 -8.86 -9.49
N ASN A 42 -15.11 -8.28 -10.40
CA ASN A 42 -14.66 -7.16 -11.22
C ASN A 42 -14.76 -5.84 -10.45
N PHE A 43 -13.78 -4.96 -10.66
CA PHE A 43 -13.79 -3.62 -10.11
C PHE A 43 -14.33 -2.66 -11.17
N PRO A 44 -15.06 -1.59 -10.78
CA PRO A 44 -15.49 -0.61 -11.76
C PRO A 44 -14.27 0.05 -12.42
N GLY A 45 -14.39 0.36 -13.72
CA GLY A 45 -13.38 1.15 -14.41
C GLY A 45 -13.28 2.56 -13.80
N PRO A 46 -12.07 3.14 -13.68
CA PRO A 46 -10.81 2.68 -14.29
C PRO A 46 -9.97 1.71 -13.43
N PHE A 47 -10.37 1.45 -12.18
CA PHE A 47 -9.51 0.81 -11.17
C PHE A 47 -9.03 -0.58 -11.55
N GLU A 48 -9.88 -1.39 -12.20
CA GLU A 48 -9.49 -2.73 -12.62
C GLU A 48 -8.32 -2.71 -13.60
N GLU A 49 -8.39 -1.86 -14.62
CA GLU A 49 -7.37 -1.76 -15.66
C GLU A 49 -6.11 -1.05 -15.15
N GLU A 50 -6.24 -0.09 -14.23
CA GLU A 50 -5.09 0.53 -13.55
C GLU A 50 -4.31 -0.50 -12.74
N MET A 51 -5.00 -1.31 -11.91
CA MET A 51 -4.35 -2.36 -11.12
C MET A 51 -3.72 -3.44 -11.99
N LYS A 52 -4.39 -3.87 -13.07
CA LYS A 52 -3.81 -4.80 -14.06
C LYS A 52 -2.56 -4.21 -14.73
N GLY A 53 -2.59 -2.93 -15.10
CA GLY A 53 -1.45 -2.23 -15.68
C GLY A 53 -0.25 -2.19 -14.75
N ILE A 54 -0.46 -1.84 -13.47
CA ILE A 54 0.59 -1.86 -12.44
C ILE A 54 1.14 -3.28 -12.27
N ALA A 55 0.27 -4.28 -12.13
CA ALA A 55 0.66 -5.69 -12.01
C ALA A 55 1.54 -6.14 -13.20
N ALA A 56 1.13 -5.81 -14.43
CA ALA A 56 1.83 -6.19 -15.65
C ALA A 56 3.21 -5.53 -15.78
N VAL A 57 3.33 -4.23 -15.50
CA VAL A 57 4.61 -3.49 -15.61
C VAL A 57 5.56 -3.86 -14.47
N THR A 58 5.03 -4.15 -13.29
CA THR A 58 5.84 -4.52 -12.13
C THR A 58 6.08 -6.01 -12.02
N ASP A 59 5.42 -6.88 -12.78
CA ASP A 59 5.52 -8.34 -12.62
C ASP A 59 5.19 -8.78 -11.17
N ILE A 60 4.18 -8.14 -10.59
CA ILE A 60 3.63 -8.46 -9.26
C ILE A 60 2.26 -9.11 -9.47
N PRO A 61 1.93 -10.23 -8.81
CA PRO A 61 0.62 -10.84 -8.91
C PRO A 61 -0.52 -9.84 -8.65
N LEU A 62 -1.56 -9.87 -9.48
CA LEU A 62 -2.69 -8.94 -9.37
C LEU A 62 -3.33 -8.97 -7.98
N GLY A 63 -3.41 -10.14 -7.35
CA GLY A 63 -3.93 -10.27 -5.98
C GLY A 63 -3.12 -9.50 -4.94
N GLU A 64 -1.80 -9.36 -5.11
CA GLU A 64 -0.95 -8.58 -4.22
C GLU A 64 -1.13 -7.07 -4.45
N ILE A 65 -1.30 -6.64 -5.71
CA ILE A 65 -1.65 -5.25 -6.04
C ILE A 65 -3.02 -4.88 -5.47
N ILE A 66 -4.01 -5.77 -5.60
CA ILE A 66 -5.33 -5.59 -4.97
C ILE A 66 -5.19 -5.52 -3.45
N SER A 67 -4.43 -6.44 -2.83
CA SER A 67 -4.18 -6.43 -1.39
C SER A 67 -3.53 -5.12 -0.92
N PHE A 68 -2.58 -4.59 -1.70
CA PHE A 68 -1.92 -3.33 -1.40
C PHE A 68 -2.91 -2.15 -1.45
N ASN A 69 -3.88 -2.16 -2.37
CA ASN A 69 -4.98 -1.19 -2.39
C ASN A 69 -5.90 -1.34 -1.17
N ILE A 70 -6.23 -2.58 -0.77
CA ILE A 70 -7.05 -2.85 0.42
C ILE A 70 -6.38 -2.33 1.71
N PHE A 71 -5.05 -2.30 1.79
CA PHE A 71 -4.37 -1.83 3.01
C PHE A 71 -4.67 -0.38 3.37
N TYR A 72 -4.93 0.47 2.38
CA TYR A 72 -5.28 1.87 2.63
C TYR A 72 -6.68 2.03 3.27
N GLU A 73 -7.54 1.02 3.16
CA GLU A 73 -8.87 0.98 3.79
C GLU A 73 -8.83 0.59 5.28
N LEU A 74 -7.71 0.02 5.77
CA LEU A 74 -7.66 -0.60 7.10
C LEU A 74 -6.56 -0.07 8.02
N PHE A 75 -5.41 0.32 7.46
CA PHE A 75 -4.18 0.54 8.25
C PHE A 75 -3.68 1.99 8.23
N THR A 76 -4.50 2.91 7.74
CA THR A 76 -4.19 4.33 7.71
C THR A 76 -4.67 5.02 9.00
N ILE A 77 -3.88 5.98 9.44
CA ILE A 77 -4.24 6.95 10.49
C ILE A 77 -3.97 8.33 9.91
N CYS A 78 -4.68 9.36 10.39
CA CYS A 78 -4.45 10.71 9.90
C CYS A 78 -4.78 11.78 10.94
N THR A 79 -4.16 12.94 10.72
CA THR A 79 -4.61 14.22 11.25
C THR A 79 -4.95 15.11 10.06
N SER A 80 -6.14 15.70 10.04
CA SER A 80 -6.56 16.62 8.99
C SER A 80 -7.04 17.93 9.62
N ILE A 81 -6.64 19.06 9.04
CA ILE A 81 -6.94 20.40 9.53
C ILE A 81 -7.48 21.22 8.37
N VAL A 82 -8.64 21.84 8.58
CA VAL A 82 -9.17 22.89 7.70
C VAL A 82 -9.21 24.18 8.52
N ALA A 83 -8.65 25.25 7.98
CA ALA A 83 -8.61 26.56 8.62
C ALA A 83 -8.99 27.65 7.61
N GLU A 84 -9.56 28.74 8.11
CA GLU A 84 -9.83 29.96 7.35
C GLU A 84 -9.05 31.12 7.95
N ASP A 85 -8.33 31.87 7.12
CA ASP A 85 -7.64 33.07 7.57
C ASP A 85 -8.59 34.27 7.72
N LYS A 86 -8.09 35.39 8.27
CA LYS A 86 -8.90 36.60 8.47
C LYS A 86 -9.38 37.27 7.17
N LYS A 87 -8.87 36.84 6.01
CA LYS A 87 -9.24 37.33 4.67
C LYS A 87 -10.21 36.39 3.95
N GLY A 88 -10.61 35.28 4.59
CA GLY A 88 -11.49 34.27 3.99
C GLY A 88 -10.76 33.21 3.17
N HIS A 89 -9.43 33.10 3.26
CA HIS A 89 -8.67 32.07 2.55
C HIS A 89 -8.69 30.74 3.29
N LEU A 90 -9.09 29.68 2.61
CA LEU A 90 -9.13 28.32 3.16
C LEU A 90 -7.78 27.61 2.99
N ILE A 91 -7.30 27.01 4.08
CA ILE A 91 -6.11 26.18 4.14
C ILE A 91 -6.52 24.78 4.56
N HIS A 92 -6.09 23.77 3.81
CA HIS A 92 -6.29 22.36 4.15
C HIS A 92 -4.92 21.68 4.27
N GLY A 93 -4.62 21.16 5.45
CA GLY A 93 -3.40 20.39 5.73
C GLY A 93 -3.73 19.02 6.29
N ARG A 94 -2.87 18.04 6.02
CA ARG A 94 -2.99 16.71 6.62
C ARG A 94 -1.66 16.01 6.80
N ASN A 95 -1.61 15.12 7.79
CA ASN A 95 -0.59 14.07 7.92
C ASN A 95 -1.15 12.74 7.42
N MET A 96 -0.26 11.91 6.88
CA MET A 96 -0.54 10.53 6.50
C MET A 96 0.30 9.60 7.34
N ASP A 97 -0.36 8.87 8.23
CA ASP A 97 0.26 7.88 9.08
C ASP A 97 -0.17 6.49 8.60
N PHE A 98 0.71 5.50 8.68
CA PHE A 98 0.44 4.15 8.24
C PHE A 98 1.04 3.12 9.20
N GLY A 99 0.26 2.12 9.60
CA GLY A 99 0.68 1.11 10.55
C GLY A 99 0.01 -0.24 10.35
N VAL A 100 0.65 -1.13 9.59
CA VAL A 100 0.26 -2.56 9.50
C VAL A 100 0.88 -3.41 10.62
N PHE A 101 1.91 -2.89 11.28
CA PHE A 101 2.52 -3.47 12.49
C PHE A 101 3.06 -4.91 12.38
N LEU A 102 3.37 -5.40 11.16
CA LEU A 102 3.86 -6.76 10.94
C LEU A 102 5.37 -6.95 11.16
N GLY A 103 6.17 -5.88 11.10
CA GLY A 103 7.62 -5.97 11.18
C GLY A 103 8.24 -4.76 11.85
N TRP A 104 8.90 -4.98 12.99
CA TRP A 104 9.62 -3.96 13.74
C TRP A 104 11.13 -4.10 13.53
N ASN A 105 11.79 -3.00 13.17
CA ASN A 105 13.24 -2.95 13.05
C ASN A 105 13.86 -2.39 14.33
N ILE A 106 14.48 -3.26 15.14
CA ILE A 106 15.11 -2.91 16.41
C ILE A 106 16.38 -2.06 16.28
N ASN A 107 16.97 -1.98 15.09
CA ASN A 107 18.21 -1.23 14.90
C ASN A 107 17.98 0.28 14.75
N ASN A 108 16.75 0.68 14.41
CA ASN A 108 16.40 2.08 14.17
C ASN A 108 15.02 2.47 14.70
N ASP A 109 14.37 1.59 15.45
CA ASP A 109 13.05 1.79 16.07
C ASP A 109 11.96 2.23 15.08
N THR A 110 11.83 1.49 13.98
CA THR A 110 10.82 1.78 12.93
C THR A 110 10.00 0.57 12.51
N TRP A 111 8.80 0.83 12.00
CA TRP A 111 7.97 -0.15 11.32
C TRP A 111 8.40 -0.29 9.86
N VAL A 112 8.75 -1.51 9.45
CA VAL A 112 9.38 -1.77 8.13
C VAL A 112 8.53 -1.28 6.97
N ILE A 113 7.23 -1.59 6.97
CA ILE A 113 6.31 -1.20 5.89
C ILE A 113 6.09 0.31 5.87
N THR A 114 6.00 0.94 7.04
CA THR A 114 5.85 2.40 7.15
C THR A 114 7.07 3.13 6.58
N GLU A 115 8.29 2.66 6.83
CA GLU A 115 9.50 3.24 6.21
C GLU A 115 9.55 3.02 4.70
N GLN A 116 9.14 1.84 4.23
CA GLN A 116 9.14 1.49 2.81
C GLN A 116 8.10 2.26 1.98
N LEU A 117 7.07 2.83 2.63
CA LEU A 117 6.11 3.72 1.97
C LEU A 117 6.69 5.11 1.66
N LYS A 118 7.59 5.64 2.51
CA LYS A 118 8.20 6.97 2.32
C LYS A 118 8.80 7.19 0.92
N PRO A 119 9.64 6.27 0.38
CA PRO A 119 10.18 6.42 -0.96
C PRO A 119 9.14 6.17 -2.07
N LEU A 120 8.03 5.50 -1.78
CA LEU A 120 6.94 5.24 -2.74
C LEU A 120 5.99 6.42 -2.92
N THR A 121 5.96 7.36 -1.99
CA THR A 121 5.14 8.57 -2.08
C THR A 121 5.48 9.37 -3.35
N VAL A 122 4.43 9.77 -4.07
CA VAL A 122 4.49 10.62 -5.26
C VAL A 122 3.42 11.71 -5.18
N ASN A 123 3.72 12.88 -5.72
CA ASN A 123 2.71 13.87 -6.06
C ASN A 123 2.25 13.58 -7.50
N LEU A 124 0.94 13.52 -7.70
CA LEU A 124 0.30 13.35 -9.01
C LEU A 124 -0.50 14.63 -9.27
N ASP A 125 -0.26 15.26 -10.44
CA ASP A 125 -0.92 16.49 -10.88
C ASP A 125 -2.01 16.19 -11.93
#